data_AF-A0A6B3FCL5-F1
#
_entry.id   AF-A0A6B3FCL5-F1
#
_cell.length_a   1.000
_cell.length_b   1.000
_cell.length_c   1.000
_cell.angle_alpha   90.00
_cell.angle_beta   90.00
_cell.angle_gamma   90.00
#
_symmetry.space_group_name_H-M   'P 1'
#
loop_
_entity.id
_entity.type
_entity.pdbx_description
1 polymer ?
#
loop_
_entity_poly.entity_id
_entity_poly.type
_entity_poly.pdbx_seq_one_letter_code
_entity_poly.pdbx_strand_id
1 'polypeptide(L)'
;ATAMKTLDHTRITIAAQALGIAQGALDYAKGYVKERKQFGKAIADFQGVQFMLADMAMKISAARALTYQAAAASERGDADLTYQGAAAKCFASDVAMEVT
;
A
#
# COMPACT_ATOMS: atom_id res chain seq x y z
N ALA A 1 19.54 11.20 -20.22
CA ALA A 1 18.18 11.80 -20.12
C ALA A 1 17.07 10.75 -20.21
N THR A 2 17.11 9.85 -21.19
CA THR A 2 16.07 8.82 -21.41
C THR A 2 15.83 7.92 -20.20
N ALA A 3 16.89 7.43 -19.55
CA ALA A 3 16.77 6.53 -18.40
C ALA A 3 15.96 7.12 -17.23
N MET A 4 16.19 8.40 -16.89
CA MET A 4 15.45 9.05 -15.80
C MET A 4 13.96 9.23 -16.12
N LYS A 5 13.64 9.57 -17.37
CA LYS A 5 12.24 9.66 -17.83
C LYS A 5 11.55 8.30 -17.78
N THR A 6 12.25 7.22 -18.18
CA THR A 6 11.71 5.85 -18.04
C THR A 6 11.40 5.51 -16.59
N LEU A 7 12.29 5.87 -15.65
CA LEU A 7 12.08 5.62 -14.22
C LEU A 7 10.87 6.36 -13.65
N ASP A 8 10.60 7.58 -14.12
CA ASP A 8 9.46 8.35 -13.63
C ASP A 8 8.12 7.67 -13.91
N HIS A 9 7.99 6.99 -15.06
CA HIS A 9 6.79 6.20 -15.37
C HIS A 9 6.79 4.84 -14.65
N THR A 10 7.93 4.13 -14.59
CA THR A 10 7.96 2.78 -14.00
C THR A 10 7.84 2.76 -12.48
N ARG A 11 8.20 3.86 -11.79
CA ARG A 11 7.98 4.00 -10.35
C ARG A 11 6.50 3.87 -9.98
N ILE A 12 5.60 4.41 -10.79
CA ILE A 12 4.15 4.34 -10.56
C ILE A 12 3.67 2.89 -10.66
N THR A 13 4.17 2.13 -11.64
CA THR A 13 3.78 0.71 -11.79
C THR A 13 4.29 -0.14 -10.63
N ILE A 14 5.49 0.15 -10.12
CA ILE A 14 6.01 -0.54 -8.92
C ILE A 14 5.18 -0.17 -7.68
N ALA A 15 4.79 1.09 -7.52
CA ALA A 15 3.90 1.53 -6.44
C ALA A 15 2.56 0.77 -6.47
N ALA A 16 1.97 0.63 -7.66
CA ALA A 16 0.71 -0.12 -7.85
C ALA A 16 0.85 -1.61 -7.51
N GLN A 17 1.97 -2.24 -7.87
CA GLN A 17 2.25 -3.63 -7.49
C GLN A 17 2.37 -3.78 -5.97
N ALA A 18 3.14 -2.91 -5.31
CA ALA A 18 3.32 -2.95 -3.86
C ALA A 18 1.99 -2.72 -3.13
N LEU A 19 1.17 -1.78 -3.61
CA LEU A 19 -0.18 -1.56 -3.11
C LEU A 19 -1.06 -2.82 -3.21
N GLY A 20 -0.98 -3.55 -4.32
CA GLY A 20 -1.71 -4.82 -4.50
C GLY A 20 -1.28 -5.89 -3.50
N ILE A 21 0.03 -6.02 -3.26
CA ILE A 21 0.58 -6.94 -2.25
C ILE A 21 0.07 -6.57 -0.85
N ALA A 22 0.16 -5.30 -0.48
CA ALA A 22 -0.30 -4.78 0.80
C ALA A 22 -1.80 -5.03 1.02
N GLN A 23 -2.62 -4.78 0.00
CA GLN A 23 -4.06 -5.05 0.04
C GLN A 23 -4.35 -6.54 0.22
N GLY A 24 -3.65 -7.41 -0.51
CA GLY A 24 -3.78 -8.85 -0.39
C GLY A 24 -3.45 -9.36 1.01
N ALA A 25 -2.40 -8.82 1.64
CA ALA A 25 -2.03 -9.15 3.02
C ALA A 25 -3.14 -8.77 4.02
N LEU A 26 -3.72 -7.57 3.90
CA LEU A 26 -4.83 -7.15 4.73
C LEU A 26 -6.07 -8.04 4.54
N ASP A 27 -6.43 -8.37 3.30
CA ASP A 27 -7.62 -9.18 3.01
C ASP A 27 -7.46 -10.61 3.55
N TYR A 28 -6.27 -11.20 3.41
CA TYR A 28 -5.94 -12.48 4.02
C TYR A 28 -6.01 -12.41 5.55
N ALA A 29 -5.34 -11.42 6.16
CA ALA A 29 -5.29 -11.25 7.61
C ALA A 29 -6.71 -11.08 8.20
N LYS A 30 -7.57 -10.26 7.58
CA LYS A 30 -8.96 -10.04 7.99
C LYS A 30 -9.79 -11.32 8.02
N GLY A 31 -9.56 -12.24 7.10
CA GLY A 31 -10.18 -13.57 7.10
C GLY A 31 -9.65 -14.43 8.25
N TYR A 32 -8.33 -14.59 8.29
CA TYR A 32 -7.65 -15.47 9.25
C TYR A 32 -7.96 -15.12 10.71
N VAL A 33 -8.01 -13.83 11.07
CA VAL A 33 -8.25 -13.44 12.47
C VAL A 33 -9.63 -13.83 12.99
N LYS A 34 -10.60 -14.06 12.10
CA LYS A 34 -11.96 -14.50 12.46
C LYS A 34 -12.03 -16.02 12.63
N GLU A 35 -11.22 -16.74 11.86
CA GLU A 35 -11.16 -18.21 11.90
C GLU A 35 -10.31 -18.72 13.07
N ARG A 36 -9.18 -18.07 13.32
CA ARG A 36 -8.24 -18.46 14.36
C ARG A 36 -8.80 -18.18 15.74
N LYS A 37 -8.90 -19.22 16.57
CA LYS A 37 -9.30 -19.11 17.99
C LYS A 37 -8.13 -19.36 18.93
N GLN A 38 -8.00 -18.54 19.96
CA GLN A 38 -7.04 -18.71 21.05
C GLN A 38 -7.59 -18.05 22.32
N PHE A 39 -7.23 -18.57 23.49
CA PHE A 39 -7.76 -18.12 24.78
C PHE A 39 -9.30 -18.09 24.81
N GLY A 40 -9.94 -19.10 24.19
CA GLY A 40 -11.39 -19.30 24.23
C GLY A 40 -12.24 -18.45 23.27
N LYS A 41 -11.65 -17.58 22.44
CA LYS A 41 -12.40 -16.76 21.46
C LYS A 41 -11.63 -16.53 20.16
N ALA A 42 -12.26 -15.90 19.17
CA ALA A 42 -11.59 -15.54 17.93
C ALA A 42 -10.51 -14.48 18.20
N ILE A 43 -9.37 -14.55 17.51
CA ILE A 43 -8.31 -13.55 17.76
C ILE A 43 -8.71 -12.14 17.30
N ALA A 44 -9.71 -12.03 16.41
CA ALA A 44 -10.35 -10.77 16.04
C ALA A 44 -11.00 -10.02 17.22
N ASP A 45 -11.30 -10.71 18.32
CA ASP A 45 -11.94 -10.12 19.51
C ASP A 45 -10.92 -9.49 20.48
N PHE A 46 -9.63 -9.50 20.15
CA PHE A 46 -8.59 -8.81 20.91
C PHE A 46 -8.31 -7.44 20.30
N GLN A 47 -8.43 -6.39 21.10
CA GLN A 47 -8.24 -5.00 20.65
C GLN A 47 -6.87 -4.75 20.02
N GLY A 48 -5.80 -5.40 20.52
CA GLY A 48 -4.46 -5.31 19.92
C GLY A 48 -4.43 -5.77 18.46
N VAL A 49 -5.14 -6.85 18.11
CA VAL A 49 -5.25 -7.33 16.73
C VAL A 49 -6.07 -6.36 15.88
N GLN A 50 -7.14 -5.78 16.45
CA GLN A 50 -7.97 -4.80 15.77
C GLN A 50 -7.19 -3.53 15.41
N PHE A 51 -6.32 -3.06 16.32
CA PHE A 51 -5.44 -1.91 16.06
C PHE A 51 -4.46 -2.19 14.92
N MET A 52 -3.83 -3.37 14.91
CA MET A 52 -2.97 -3.76 13.80
C MET A 52 -3.71 -3.72 12.45
N LEU A 53 -4.92 -4.28 12.37
CA LEU A 53 -5.72 -4.26 11.14
C LEU A 53 -6.16 -2.85 10.73
N ALA A 54 -6.49 -1.99 11.71
CA ALA A 54 -6.85 -0.61 11.45
C ALA A 54 -5.67 0.19 10.88
N ASP A 55 -4.47 0.03 11.46
CA ASP A 55 -3.25 0.68 10.99
C ASP A 55 -2.87 0.22 9.58
N MET A 56 -2.94 -1.09 9.30
CA MET A 56 -2.75 -1.63 7.96
C MET A 56 -3.70 -0.96 6.95
N ALA A 57 -5.00 -0.94 7.25
CA ALA A 57 -6.02 -0.38 6.37
C ALA A 57 -5.82 1.12 6.11
N MET A 58 -5.47 1.90 7.14
CA MET A 58 -5.19 3.32 7.02
C MET A 58 -3.97 3.56 6.11
N LYS A 59 -2.87 2.85 6.34
CA LYS A 59 -1.63 2.98 5.55
C LYS A 59 -1.82 2.57 4.10
N ILE A 60 -2.52 1.48 3.85
CA ILE A 60 -2.87 1.03 2.49
C ILE A 60 -3.72 2.08 1.77
N SER A 61 -4.67 2.72 2.46
CA SER A 61 -5.49 3.79 1.88
C SER A 61 -4.67 5.02 1.50
N ALA A 62 -3.71 5.42 2.35
CA ALA A 62 -2.78 6.49 2.03
C ALA A 62 -1.86 6.13 0.84
N ALA A 63 -1.34 4.90 0.80
CA ALA A 63 -0.52 4.43 -0.31
C ALA A 63 -1.30 4.37 -1.63
N ARG A 64 -2.58 4.00 -1.56
CA ARG A 64 -3.52 4.02 -2.69
C ARG A 64 -3.69 5.42 -3.23
N ALA A 65 -3.96 6.39 -2.35
CA ALA A 65 -4.12 7.79 -2.74
C ALA A 65 -2.87 8.34 -3.45
N LEU A 66 -1.68 8.15 -2.87
CA LEU A 66 -0.42 8.59 -3.48
C LEU A 66 -0.16 7.93 -4.83
N THR A 67 -0.43 6.62 -4.95
CA THR A 67 -0.25 5.88 -6.20
C THR A 67 -1.15 6.42 -7.31
N TYR A 68 -2.44 6.62 -7.03
CA TYR A 68 -3.37 7.16 -8.02
C TYR A 68 -3.10 8.63 -8.35
N GLN A 69 -2.68 9.43 -7.37
CA GLN A 69 -2.26 10.80 -7.62
C GLN A 69 -1.09 10.85 -8.62
N ALA A 70 -0.05 10.04 -8.40
CA ALA A 70 1.10 9.96 -9.30
C ALA A 70 0.72 9.44 -10.69
N ALA A 71 -0.18 8.46 -10.77
CA ALA A 71 -0.72 7.98 -12.04
C ALA A 71 -1.43 9.10 -12.81
N ALA A 72 -2.31 9.85 -12.14
CA ALA A 72 -3.03 10.95 -12.76
C ALA A 72 -2.10 12.10 -13.20
N ALA A 73 -1.06 12.42 -12.43
CA ALA A 73 -0.04 13.38 -12.84
C ALA A 73 0.77 12.91 -14.05
N SER A 74 1.03 11.60 -14.15
CA SER A 74 1.68 11.00 -15.32
C SER A 74 0.85 11.18 -16.58
N GLU A 75 -0.46 10.93 -16.50
CA GLU A 75 -1.39 11.10 -17.62
C GLU A 75 -1.51 12.56 -18.08
N ARG A 76 -1.49 13.51 -17.13
CA ARG A 76 -1.52 14.95 -17.45
C ARG A 76 -0.18 15.51 -17.94
N GLY A 77 0.91 14.79 -17.73
CA GLY A 77 2.26 15.27 -18.02
C GLY A 77 2.71 16.39 -17.07
N ASP A 78 2.30 16.31 -15.80
CA ASP A 78 2.63 17.33 -14.80
C ASP A 78 4.15 17.44 -14.58
N ALA A 79 4.64 18.67 -14.33
CA ALA A 79 6.07 18.94 -14.18
C ALA A 79 6.70 18.30 -12.92
N ASP A 80 5.88 17.93 -11.93
CA ASP A 80 6.32 17.35 -10.66
C ASP A 80 6.24 15.81 -10.63
N LEU A 81 6.01 15.17 -11.79
CA LEU A 81 5.89 13.72 -11.94
C LEU A 81 7.03 12.93 -11.29
N THR A 82 8.28 13.42 -11.41
CA THR A 82 9.46 12.78 -10.81
C THR A 82 9.30 12.61 -9.30
N TYR A 83 8.83 13.64 -8.60
CA TYR A 83 8.61 13.58 -7.16
C TYR A 83 7.42 12.69 -6.84
N GLN A 84 6.29 12.87 -7.52
CA GLN A 84 5.08 12.12 -7.24
C GLN A 84 5.29 10.61 -7.43
N GLY A 85 5.94 10.20 -8.53
CA GLY A 85 6.28 8.81 -8.79
C GLY A 85 7.24 8.24 -7.74
N ALA A 86 8.27 9.01 -7.34
CA ALA A 86 9.21 8.58 -6.30
C ALA A 86 8.54 8.42 -4.92
N ALA A 87 7.71 9.39 -4.52
CA ALA A 87 6.97 9.36 -3.27
C ALA A 87 5.99 8.19 -3.23
N ALA A 88 5.20 8.00 -4.30
CA ALA A 88 4.28 6.88 -4.42
C ALA A 88 5.00 5.53 -4.34
N LYS A 89 6.09 5.35 -5.10
CA LYS A 89 6.87 4.11 -5.06
C LYS A 89 7.42 3.84 -3.68
N CYS A 90 8.04 4.84 -3.04
CA CYS A 90 8.70 4.69 -1.75
C CYS A 90 7.68 4.29 -0.69
N PHE A 91 6.62 5.09 -0.55
CA PHE A 91 5.61 4.88 0.48
C PHE A 91 4.85 3.57 0.28
N ALA A 92 4.42 3.25 -0.96
CA ALA A 92 3.71 2.00 -1.22
C ALA A 92 4.59 0.76 -0.95
N SER A 93 5.90 0.81 -1.27
CA SER A 93 6.79 -0.31 -0.96
C SER A 93 7.05 -0.48 0.54
N ASP A 94 7.19 0.62 1.28
CA ASP A 94 7.42 0.57 2.73
C ASP A 94 6.16 0.07 3.45
N VAL A 95 4.98 0.55 3.04
CA VAL A 95 3.70 0.03 3.54
C VAL A 95 3.56 -1.45 3.24
N ALA A 96 3.89 -1.90 2.02
CA ALA A 96 3.82 -3.33 1.69
C ALA A 96 4.70 -4.17 2.62
N MET A 97 5.93 -3.74 2.88
CA MET A 97 6.85 -4.42 3.81
C MET A 97 6.35 -4.41 5.26
N GLU A 98 5.70 -3.33 5.69
CA GLU A 98 5.22 -3.21 7.06
C GLU A 98 3.99 -4.10 7.34
N VAL A 99 3.11 -4.27 6.34
CA VAL A 99 1.81 -4.95 6.53
C VAL A 99 1.81 -6.43 6.13
N THR A 100 2.91 -6.94 5.57
CA THR A 100 3.09 -8.37 5.22
C THR A 100 3.93 -9.10 6.26
#